data_AF-A0A7W0YJF1-F1
#
_entry.id   AF-A0A7W0YJF1-F1
#
_cell.length_a   1.000
_cell.length_b   1.000
_cell.length_c   1.000
_cell.angle_alpha   90.00
_cell.angle_beta   90.00
_cell.angle_gamma   90.00
#
_symmetry.space_group_name_H-M   'P 1'
#
loop_
_entity.id
_entity.type
_entity.pdbx_description
1 polymer ?
#
loop_
_entity_poly.entity_id
_entity_poly.type
_entity_poly.pdbx_seq_one_letter_code
_entity_poly.pdbx_strand_id
1 'polypeptide(L)'
;MTRTLLMDSYLLSDAETVVARARTGDPAALEALFRAYEVPVYNLARRICRTTEDAEDVLQETFLEVCRSIKRYREEGSLWGWVRTIAASKALMRLRRNKYRDTDELHDEVVGQRREDTHLRMDLEA
;
A
#
# COMPACT_ATOMS: atom_id res chain seq x y z
N MET A 1 14.64 13.70 -14.01
CA MET A 1 14.90 12.28 -14.32
C MET A 1 16.16 11.73 -13.64
N THR A 2 17.18 12.54 -13.32
CA THR A 2 18.44 12.09 -12.69
C THR A 2 18.34 11.66 -11.22
N ARG A 3 17.41 12.22 -10.43
CA ARG A 3 17.29 11.91 -8.99
C ARG A 3 16.78 10.49 -8.69
N THR A 4 16.02 9.88 -9.60
CA THR A 4 15.42 8.55 -9.37
C THR A 4 16.39 7.42 -9.72
N LEU A 5 17.20 7.58 -10.76
CA LEU A 5 18.28 6.64 -11.12
C LEU A 5 19.37 6.62 -10.05
N LEU A 6 19.63 7.77 -9.42
CA LEU A 6 20.48 7.89 -8.23
C LEU A 6 19.93 7.09 -7.03
N MET A 7 18.61 6.96 -6.88
CA MET A 7 18.05 6.14 -5.80
C MET A 7 18.31 4.66 -6.02
N ASP A 8 18.18 4.16 -7.26
CA ASP A 8 18.46 2.74 -7.54
C ASP A 8 19.92 2.40 -7.28
N SER A 9 20.87 3.23 -7.74
CA SER A 9 22.29 2.98 -7.51
C SER A 9 22.72 3.08 -6.05
N TYR A 10 21.98 3.82 -5.21
CA TYR A 10 22.23 3.92 -3.77
C TYR A 10 21.51 2.85 -2.95
N LEU A 11 20.39 2.32 -3.44
CA LEU A 11 19.58 1.34 -2.70
C LEU A 11 19.89 -0.11 -3.10
N LEU A 12 20.37 -0.33 -4.32
CA LEU A 12 20.64 -1.67 -4.85
C LEU A 12 21.82 -1.64 -5.84
N SER A 13 22.98 -2.12 -5.39
CA SER A 13 24.11 -2.39 -6.30
C SER A 13 23.67 -3.42 -7.35
N ASP A 14 24.00 -3.17 -8.61
CA ASP A 14 23.69 -4.06 -9.75
C ASP A 14 22.20 -4.41 -9.90
N ALA A 15 21.33 -3.38 -9.81
CA ALA A 15 19.89 -3.53 -9.93
C ALA A 15 19.45 -4.37 -11.15
N GLU A 16 20.13 -4.24 -12.30
CA GLU A 16 19.87 -5.07 -13.49
C GLU A 16 20.07 -6.57 -13.23
N THR A 17 21.16 -6.95 -12.55
CA THR A 17 21.45 -8.35 -12.21
C THR A 17 20.43 -8.89 -11.22
N VAL A 18 20.04 -8.08 -10.22
CA VAL A 18 19.01 -8.45 -9.25
C VAL A 18 17.66 -8.65 -9.93
N VAL A 19 17.28 -7.76 -10.85
CA VAL A 19 16.04 -7.91 -11.64
C VAL A 19 16.07 -9.18 -12.48
N ALA A 20 17.18 -9.46 -13.18
CA ALA A 20 17.31 -10.67 -13.99
C ALA A 20 17.12 -11.96 -13.18
N ARG A 21 17.71 -12.03 -11.98
CA ARG A 21 17.54 -13.16 -11.04
C ARG A 21 16.15 -13.20 -10.42
N ALA A 22 15.58 -12.06 -10.05
CA ALA A 22 14.22 -11.99 -9.51
C ALA A 22 13.18 -12.49 -10.53
N ARG A 23 13.40 -12.25 -11.84
CA ARG A 23 12.55 -12.79 -12.92
C ARG A 23 12.54 -14.31 -12.99
N THR A 24 13.61 -14.99 -12.56
CA THR A 24 13.64 -16.46 -12.51
C THR A 24 13.03 -17.03 -11.22
N GLY A 25 12.64 -16.16 -10.28
CA GLY A 25 12.11 -16.55 -8.98
C GLY A 25 13.18 -16.82 -7.92
N ASP A 26 14.41 -16.35 -8.14
CA ASP A 26 15.50 -16.47 -7.17
C ASP A 26 15.12 -15.79 -5.83
N PRO A 27 14.99 -16.55 -4.72
CA PRO A 27 14.59 -16.00 -3.43
C PRO A 27 15.54 -14.92 -2.90
N ALA A 28 16.85 -15.05 -3.14
CA ALA A 28 17.83 -14.08 -2.66
C ALA A 28 17.72 -12.75 -3.41
N ALA A 29 17.39 -12.80 -4.70
CA ALA A 29 17.16 -11.59 -5.48
C ALA A 29 15.85 -10.89 -5.09
N LEU A 30 14.79 -11.65 -4.82
CA LEU A 30 13.53 -11.09 -4.31
C LEU A 30 13.70 -10.48 -2.91
N GLU A 31 14.48 -11.12 -2.04
CA GLU A 31 14.82 -10.57 -0.72
C GLU A 31 15.64 -9.28 -0.84
N ALA A 32 16.61 -9.22 -1.75
CA ALA A 32 17.39 -8.00 -1.98
C ALA A 32 16.49 -6.83 -2.44
N LEU A 33 15.53 -7.09 -3.33
CA LEU A 33 14.52 -6.09 -3.72
C LEU A 33 13.67 -5.64 -2.53
N PHE A 34 13.25 -6.58 -1.69
CA PHE A 34 12.49 -6.28 -0.49
C PHE A 34 13.26 -5.34 0.43
N ARG A 35 14.46 -5.73 0.86
CA ARG A 35 15.28 -4.94 1.79
C ARG A 35 15.64 -3.55 1.24
N ALA A 36 15.90 -3.46 -0.06
CA ALA A 36 16.22 -2.18 -0.69
C ALA A 36 15.06 -1.17 -0.64
N TYR A 37 13.82 -1.66 -0.77
CA TYR A 37 12.65 -0.79 -0.91
C TYR A 37 11.67 -0.84 0.26
N GLU A 38 11.86 -1.67 1.29
CA GLU A 38 10.94 -1.79 2.43
C GLU A 38 10.71 -0.43 3.13
N VAL A 39 11.78 0.27 3.49
CA VAL A 39 11.72 1.55 4.20
C VAL A 39 11.14 2.65 3.30
N PRO A 40 11.60 2.84 2.05
CA PRO A 40 10.99 3.80 1.12
C PRO A 40 9.49 3.56 0.87
N VAL A 41 9.08 2.31 0.66
CA VAL A 41 7.67 1.95 0.41
C VAL A 41 6.83 2.20 1.67
N TYR A 42 7.29 1.74 2.83
CA TYR A 42 6.60 1.95 4.09
C TYR A 42 6.42 3.45 4.37
N ASN A 43 7.48 4.25 4.22
CA ASN A 43 7.40 5.70 4.42
C ASN A 43 6.44 6.40 3.45
N LEU A 44 6.37 5.94 2.20
CA LEU A 44 5.39 6.43 1.24
C LEU A 44 3.97 6.07 1.68
N ALA A 45 3.75 4.81 2.07
CA ALA A 45 2.46 4.33 2.55
C ALA A 45 2.00 5.09 3.79
N ARG A 46 2.88 5.31 4.78
CA ARG A 46 2.62 6.11 6.00
C ARG A 46 2.25 7.57 5.73
N ARG A 47 2.67 8.14 4.60
CA ARG A 47 2.29 9.51 4.21
C ARG A 47 0.91 9.57 3.55
N ILE A 48 0.46 8.47 2.94
CA ILE A 48 -0.82 8.39 2.21
C ILE A 48 -1.91 7.82 3.12
N CYS A 49 -1.62 6.70 3.78
CA CYS A 49 -2.45 6.04 4.77
C CYS A 49 -2.20 6.65 6.15
N ARG A 50 -3.24 6.76 6.97
CA ARG A 50 -3.17 7.45 8.29
C ARG A 50 -2.72 6.56 9.44
N THR A 51 -2.83 5.24 9.28
CA THR A 51 -2.57 4.25 10.33
C THR A 51 -1.28 3.47 10.06
N THR A 52 -0.80 2.74 11.07
CA THR A 52 0.40 1.91 10.93
C THR A 52 0.05 0.62 10.21
N GLU A 53 -1.07 0.03 10.59
CA GLU A 53 -1.62 -1.20 10.04
C GLU A 53 -1.84 -1.09 8.54
N ASP A 54 -2.45 -0.01 8.05
CA ASP A 54 -2.65 0.16 6.61
C ASP A 54 -1.34 0.33 5.85
N ALA A 55 -0.32 0.95 6.47
CA ALA A 55 0.97 1.11 5.83
C ALA A 55 1.74 -0.21 5.72
N GLU A 56 1.66 -1.06 6.74
CA GLU A 56 2.21 -2.41 6.74
C GLU A 56 1.51 -3.30 5.71
N ASP A 57 0.18 -3.22 5.63
CA ASP A 57 -0.60 -3.93 4.61
C ASP A 57 -0.23 -3.48 3.20
N VAL A 58 -0.14 -2.16 2.95
CA VAL A 58 0.25 -1.62 1.65
C VAL A 58 1.66 -2.07 1.28
N LEU A 59 2.60 -2.08 2.24
CA LEU A 59 3.95 -2.59 2.02
C LEU A 59 3.91 -4.06 1.55
N GLN A 60 3.18 -4.92 2.27
CA GLN A 60 3.04 -6.33 1.93
C GLN A 60 2.39 -6.53 0.56
N GLU A 61 1.25 -5.88 0.31
CA GLU A 61 0.53 -5.95 -0.97
C GLU A 61 1.39 -5.47 -2.14
N THR A 62 2.21 -4.43 -1.92
CA THR A 62 3.14 -3.91 -2.92
C THR A 62 4.17 -4.97 -3.30
N PHE A 63 4.81 -5.61 -2.32
CA PHE A 63 5.84 -6.60 -2.62
C PHE A 63 5.28 -7.90 -3.19
N LEU A 64 4.08 -8.31 -2.78
CA LEU A 64 3.36 -9.40 -3.46
C LEU A 64 3.12 -9.08 -4.94
N GLU A 65 2.73 -7.85 -5.26
CA GLU A 65 2.54 -7.40 -6.64
C GLU A 65 3.87 -7.32 -7.40
N VAL A 66 4.93 -6.80 -6.78
CA VAL A 66 6.28 -6.78 -7.37
C VAL A 66 6.73 -8.19 -7.74
N CYS A 67 6.63 -9.16 -6.83
CA CYS A 67 7.00 -10.55 -7.10
C CYS A 67 6.21 -11.17 -8.27
N ARG A 68 4.90 -10.85 -8.38
CA ARG A 68 4.04 -11.34 -9.47
C ARG A 68 4.36 -10.68 -10.82
N SER A 69 4.70 -9.39 -10.79
CA SER A 69 4.79 -8.55 -11.98
C SER A 69 6.22 -8.25 -12.44
N ILE A 70 7.26 -8.64 -11.69
CA ILE A 70 8.67 -8.41 -12.03
C ILE A 70 9.08 -9.01 -13.38
N LYS A 71 8.47 -10.15 -13.76
CA LYS A 71 8.65 -10.78 -15.09
C LYS A 71 8.20 -9.89 -16.26
N ARG A 72 7.30 -8.94 -16.00
CA ARG A 72 6.73 -8.01 -17.00
C ARG A 72 7.30 -6.60 -16.90
N TYR A 73 8.12 -6.32 -15.89
CA TYR A 73 8.81 -5.03 -15.78
C TYR A 73 9.71 -4.84 -17.00
N ARG A 74 9.61 -3.69 -17.67
CA ARG A 74 10.27 -3.43 -18.97
C ARG A 74 11.55 -2.60 -18.88
N GLU A 75 12.01 -2.28 -17.67
CA GLU A 75 13.21 -1.44 -17.45
C GLU A 75 13.09 -0.03 -18.09
N GLU A 76 11.87 0.40 -18.38
CA GLU A 76 11.55 1.75 -18.86
C GLU A 76 11.62 2.72 -17.66
N GLY A 77 12.84 3.20 -17.37
CA GLY A 77 13.15 4.06 -16.23
C GLY A 77 13.56 3.29 -14.97
N SER A 78 13.71 4.01 -13.86
CA SER A 78 14.17 3.45 -12.57
C SER A 78 13.25 2.35 -12.02
N LEU A 79 13.83 1.31 -11.43
CA LEU A 79 13.13 0.25 -10.73
C LEU A 79 12.35 0.82 -9.54
N TRP A 80 12.94 1.74 -8.79
CA TRP A 80 12.25 2.47 -7.74
C TRP A 80 11.00 3.20 -8.25
N GLY A 81 11.07 3.85 -9.41
CA GLY A 81 9.92 4.54 -10.01
C GLY A 81 8.75 3.61 -10.29
N TRP A 82 9.03 2.39 -10.75
CA TRP A 82 8.02 1.36 -10.97
C TRP A 82 7.44 0.84 -9.64
N VAL A 83 8.29 0.48 -8.67
CA VAL A 83 7.85 0.03 -7.33
C VAL A 83 7.00 1.10 -6.63
N ARG A 84 7.46 2.36 -6.67
CA ARG A 84 6.74 3.52 -6.14
C ARG A 84 5.35 3.68 -6.76
N THR A 85 5.20 3.42 -8.05
CA THR A 85 3.91 3.51 -8.74
C THR A 85 2.93 2.45 -8.24
N ILE A 86 3.41 1.22 -8.05
CA ILE A 86 2.62 0.13 -7.44
C ILE A 86 2.20 0.54 -6.01
N ALA A 87 3.16 0.94 -5.18
CA ALA A 87 2.92 1.34 -3.79
C ALA A 87 1.90 2.47 -3.67
N ALA A 88 2.07 3.54 -4.45
CA ALA A 88 1.14 4.67 -4.46
C ALA A 88 -0.27 4.24 -4.86
N SER A 89 -0.39 3.36 -5.85
CA SER A 89 -1.69 2.85 -6.32
C SER A 89 -2.41 2.05 -5.22
N LYS A 90 -1.68 1.16 -4.52
CA LYS A 90 -2.22 0.39 -3.39
C LYS A 90 -2.62 1.30 -2.22
N ALA A 91 -1.74 2.23 -1.83
CA ALA A 91 -2.01 3.19 -0.75
C ALA A 91 -3.26 4.05 -1.02
N LEU A 92 -3.40 4.56 -2.24
CA LEU A 92 -4.57 5.35 -2.64
C LEU A 92 -5.85 4.53 -2.66
N MET A 93 -5.79 3.27 -3.10
CA MET A 93 -6.93 2.36 -3.07
C MET A 93 -7.37 2.09 -1.62
N ARG A 94 -6.41 1.85 -0.71
CA ARG A 94 -6.68 1.64 0.71
C ARG A 94 -7.30 2.88 1.36
N LEU A 95 -6.72 4.06 1.11
CA LEU A 95 -7.25 5.34 1.60
C LEU A 95 -8.69 5.58 1.15
N ARG A 96 -9.01 5.29 -0.13
CA ARG A 96 -10.37 5.40 -0.65
C ARG A 96 -11.32 4.44 0.07
N ARG A 97 -10.94 3.17 0.24
CA ARG A 97 -11.76 2.16 0.92
C ARG A 97 -12.06 2.55 2.36
N ASN A 98 -11.08 3.06 3.09
CA ASN A 98 -11.29 3.48 4.49
C ASN A 98 -12.23 4.68 4.57
N LYS A 99 -12.11 5.65 3.65
CA LYS A 99 -13.05 6.78 3.60
C LYS A 99 -14.51 6.34 3.42
N TYR A 100 -14.75 5.30 2.60
CA TYR A 100 -16.10 4.75 2.44
C TYR A 100 -16.57 4.06 3.73
N ARG A 101 -15.71 3.25 4.36
CA ARG A 101 -16.03 2.60 5.65
C ARG A 101 -16.39 3.61 6.74
N ASP A 102 -15.60 4.66 6.91
CA ASP A 102 -15.89 5.71 7.89
C ASP A 102 -17.26 6.36 7.62
N THR A 103 -17.65 6.51 6.35
CA THR A 103 -18.95 7.11 5.98
C THR A 103 -20.11 6.16 6.28
N ASP A 104 -19.94 4.85 6.03
CA ASP A 104 -20.95 3.83 6.33
C ASP A 104 -21.11 3.64 7.84
N GLU A 105 -20.01 3.61 8.60
CA GLU A 105 -20.02 3.50 10.07
C GLU A 105 -20.75 4.70 10.72
N LEU A 106 -20.50 5.93 10.25
CA LEU A 106 -21.25 7.12 10.68
C LEU A 106 -22.75 7.02 10.36
N HIS A 107 -23.11 6.42 9.22
CA HIS A 107 -24.51 6.23 8.85
C HIS A 107 -25.19 5.19 9.76
N ASP A 108 -24.51 4.09 10.07
CA ASP A 108 -25.02 3.05 10.97
C ASP A 108 -25.14 3.54 12.43
N GLU A 109 -24.19 4.33 12.93
CA GLU A 109 -24.29 4.98 14.24
C GLU A 109 -25.48 5.94 14.32
N VAL A 110 -25.65 6.82 13.32
CA VAL A 110 -26.79 7.76 13.29
C VAL A 110 -28.13 7.03 13.20
N VAL A 111 -28.20 5.94 12.44
CA VAL A 111 -29.41 5.10 12.33
C VAL A 111 -29.65 4.31 13.63
N GLY A 112 -28.60 3.82 14.30
CA GLY A 112 -28.66 3.15 15.59
C GLY A 112 -29.17 4.07 16.70
N GLN A 113 -28.57 5.26 16.84
CA GLN A 113 -28.96 6.27 17.82
C GLN A 113 -30.42 6.69 17.66
N ARG A 114 -30.89 6.92 16.43
CA ARG A 114 -32.28 7.29 16.15
C ARG A 114 -33.27 6.18 16.52
N ARG A 115 -32.90 4.90 16.37
CA ARG A 115 -33.76 3.77 16.74
C ARG A 115 -33.89 3.64 18.26
N GLU A 116 -32.80 3.83 19.00
CA GLU A 116 -32.80 3.83 20.47
C GLU A 116 -33.64 5.00 21.03
N ASP A 117 -33.48 6.21 20.49
CA ASP A 117 -34.27 7.38 20.89
C ASP A 117 -35.77 7.22 20.59
N THR A 118 -36.12 6.54 19.49
CA THR A 118 -37.53 6.28 19.13
C THR A 118 -38.15 5.24 20.07
N HIS A 119 -37.38 4.25 20.52
CA HIS A 119 -37.83 3.22 21.45
C HIS A 119 -38.08 3.78 22.85
N LEU A 120 -37.17 4.65 23.35
CA LEU A 120 -37.33 5.35 24.64
C LEU A 120 -38.54 6.30 24.68
N ARG A 121 -39.01 6.79 23.52
CA ARG A 121 -40.17 7.68 23.43
C ARG A 121 -41.51 6.96 23.42
N MET A 122 -41.54 5.64 23.23
CA MET A 122 -42.77 4.84 23.18
C MET A 122 -43.15 4.22 24.54
N ASP A 123 -42.23 4.15 25.50
CA ASP A 123 -42.46 3.54 26.82
C ASP A 123 -43.00 4.52 27.89
N LEU A 124 -43.21 5.80 27.56
CA LEU A 124 -43.68 6.82 28.51
C LEU A 124 -45.18 7.14 28.41
N GLU A 125 -45.94 6.43 27.57
CA GLU A 125 -47.39 6.52 27.49
C GLU A 125 -48.02 5.17 27.89
N ALA A 126 -48.00 4.86 29.19
CA ALA A 126 -48.78 3.78 29.81
C ALA A 126 -49.36 4.23 31.15
#